data_AF-A0AAX0HBC1-F1
#
_entry.id   AF-A0AAX0HBC1-F1
#
_cell.length_a   1.000
_cell.length_b   1.000
_cell.length_c   1.000
_cell.angle_alpha   90.00
_cell.angle_beta   90.00
_cell.angle_gamma   90.00
#
_symmetry.space_group_name_H-M   'P 1'
#
loop_
_entity.id
_entity.type
_entity.pdbx_description
1 polymer ?
#
loop_
_entity_poly.entity_id
_entity_poly.type
_entity_poly.pdbx_seq_one_letter_code
_entity_poly.pdbx_strand_id
1 'polypeptide(L)'
;MISELNSTNTTQTSKISIQNLNSLKSPNSIQAKSSEKSSANSDKQIEKTDTSSGASSSIEAVKEMLEQRLEQLQKQLEAVQKQIAQYQNDTNEYAQNILKELSQKASSLISEIAEVSASIAEIEKNKK
;
A
#
# COMPACT_ATOMS: atom_id res chain seq x y z
N MET A 1 28.55 -51.46 -18.90
CA MET A 1 27.88 -51.07 -17.64
C MET A 1 27.78 -49.57 -17.64
N ILE A 2 26.57 -49.04 -17.83
CA ILE A 2 26.28 -47.61 -17.75
C ILE A 2 25.41 -47.48 -16.51
N SER A 3 25.97 -46.97 -15.42
CA SER A 3 25.21 -46.72 -14.19
C SER A 3 25.40 -45.27 -13.77
N GLU A 4 24.30 -44.55 -13.97
CA GLU A 4 23.67 -43.65 -13.00
C GLU A 4 24.31 -42.29 -12.74
N LEU A 5 23.86 -41.33 -13.54
CA LEU A 5 23.73 -39.91 -13.21
C LEU A 5 22.84 -39.76 -11.97
N ASN A 6 23.44 -39.59 -10.80
CA ASN A 6 22.69 -39.31 -9.59
C ASN A 6 22.38 -37.80 -9.51
N SER A 7 21.16 -37.47 -9.91
CA SER A 7 20.56 -36.15 -9.75
C SER A 7 20.18 -35.91 -8.28
N THR A 8 20.86 -35.00 -7.60
CA THR A 8 20.35 -34.41 -6.35
C THR A 8 19.88 -33.00 -6.64
N ASN A 9 18.69 -32.92 -7.22
CA ASN A 9 17.89 -31.70 -7.27
C ASN A 9 17.31 -31.46 -5.87
N THR A 10 18.05 -30.79 -5.00
CA THR A 10 17.50 -30.29 -3.73
C THR A 10 16.79 -28.98 -4.00
N THR A 11 15.57 -29.06 -4.52
CA THR A 11 14.65 -27.92 -4.48
C THR A 11 14.19 -27.75 -3.03
N GLN A 12 14.93 -26.97 -2.26
CA GLN A 12 14.48 -26.44 -0.98
C GLN A 12 13.39 -25.41 -1.27
N THR A 13 12.15 -25.87 -1.46
CA THR A 13 10.99 -24.98 -1.44
C THR A 13 10.82 -24.50 -0.01
N SER A 14 11.41 -23.35 0.31
CA SER A 14 11.08 -22.58 1.50
C SER A 14 9.58 -22.30 1.45
N LYS A 15 8.79 -23.08 2.18
CA LYS A 15 7.38 -22.84 2.43
C LYS A 15 7.28 -21.53 3.19
N ILE A 16 7.15 -20.42 2.48
CA ILE A 16 6.82 -19.12 3.04
C ILE A 16 5.44 -19.30 3.66
N SER A 17 5.38 -19.27 5.00
CA SER A 17 4.14 -19.43 5.74
C SER A 17 3.30 -18.15 5.58
N ILE A 18 2.35 -18.17 4.64
CA ILE A 18 1.38 -17.09 4.39
C ILE A 18 0.28 -17.11 5.49
N GLN A 19 0.66 -17.09 6.76
CA GLN A 19 -0.32 -17.15 7.86
C GLN A 19 -0.72 -15.78 8.40
N ASN A 20 -0.07 -14.68 7.97
CA ASN A 20 -0.21 -13.39 8.66
C ASN A 20 -0.90 -12.27 7.86
N LEU A 21 -1.48 -12.56 6.68
CA LEU A 21 -2.16 -11.54 5.87
C LEU A 21 -3.63 -11.32 6.25
N ASN A 22 -4.26 -12.27 6.95
CA ASN A 22 -5.67 -12.16 7.35
C ASN A 22 -5.89 -11.33 8.64
N SER A 23 -4.81 -10.89 9.29
CA SER A 23 -4.84 -10.18 10.58
C SER A 23 -5.09 -8.67 10.45
N LEU A 24 -4.97 -8.11 9.25
CA LEU A 24 -5.12 -6.67 9.01
C LEU A 24 -6.59 -6.35 8.74
N LYS A 25 -7.39 -6.28 9.81
CA LYS A 25 -8.71 -5.63 9.75
C LYS A 25 -8.47 -4.16 9.38
N SER A 26 -8.88 -3.78 8.17
CA SER A 26 -8.95 -2.40 7.70
C SER A 26 -9.72 -1.54 8.71
N PRO A 27 -9.13 -0.49 9.29
CA PRO A 27 -9.94 0.54 9.90
C PRO A 27 -10.53 1.41 8.78
N ASN A 28 -11.80 1.73 8.93
CA ASN A 28 -12.49 2.83 8.26
C ASN A 28 -13.04 2.60 6.84
N SER A 29 -14.20 1.94 6.80
CA SER A 29 -15.23 2.23 5.80
C SER A 29 -15.85 3.61 6.09
N ILE A 30 -15.27 4.69 5.56
CA ILE A 30 -15.99 5.97 5.45
C ILE A 30 -16.92 5.88 4.24
N GLN A 31 -18.19 5.64 4.55
CA GLN A 31 -19.32 5.64 3.64
C GLN A 31 -19.60 7.08 3.16
N ALA A 32 -19.01 7.50 2.03
CA ALA A 32 -19.41 8.73 1.37
C ALA A 32 -20.63 8.46 0.48
N LYS A 33 -21.78 9.01 0.92
CA LYS A 33 -23.03 9.02 0.17
C LYS A 33 -22.93 9.88 -1.08
N SER A 34 -23.60 9.41 -2.13
CA SER A 34 -23.89 10.07 -3.41
C SER A 34 -24.62 11.42 -3.27
N SER A 35 -24.29 12.39 -4.12
CA SER A 35 -25.30 13.14 -4.92
C SER A 35 -24.66 14.12 -5.92
N GLU A 36 -25.02 13.92 -7.20
CA GLU A 36 -25.34 14.90 -8.25
C GLU A 36 -24.39 16.04 -8.70
N LYS A 37 -24.04 15.92 -10.00
CA LYS A 37 -23.94 16.95 -11.06
C LYS A 37 -24.24 18.40 -10.64
N SER A 38 -23.37 19.33 -11.07
CA SER A 38 -23.73 20.45 -11.98
C SER A 38 -22.52 21.26 -12.44
N SER A 39 -22.72 21.93 -13.56
CA SER A 39 -21.77 22.56 -14.48
C SER A 39 -21.43 24.02 -14.15
N ALA A 40 -20.35 24.50 -14.79
CA ALA A 40 -20.13 25.86 -15.30
C ALA A 40 -19.71 27.03 -14.36
N ASN A 41 -18.45 27.43 -14.56
CA ASN A 41 -17.95 28.76 -14.96
C ASN A 41 -17.90 29.96 -13.98
N SER A 42 -16.78 30.70 -14.15
CA SER A 42 -16.55 32.13 -13.93
C SER A 42 -16.13 32.66 -12.54
N ASP A 43 -14.88 33.10 -12.50
CA ASP A 43 -14.33 34.32 -11.88
C ASP A 43 -15.02 34.94 -10.66
N LYS A 44 -14.31 34.93 -9.53
CA LYS A 44 -14.04 36.17 -8.78
C LYS A 44 -12.92 35.99 -7.75
N GLN A 45 -11.88 36.81 -7.90
CA GLN A 45 -10.96 37.23 -6.85
C GLN A 45 -11.71 37.55 -5.55
N ILE A 46 -11.32 36.88 -4.46
CA ILE A 46 -11.41 37.45 -3.10
C ILE A 46 -10.09 37.15 -2.41
N GLU A 47 -9.28 38.20 -2.36
CA GLU A 47 -8.13 38.35 -1.47
C GLU A 47 -8.61 38.18 -0.02
N LYS A 48 -8.12 37.14 0.65
CA LYS A 48 -8.09 37.07 2.11
C LYS A 48 -6.65 36.89 2.51
N THR A 49 -6.03 38.00 2.89
CA THR A 49 -4.84 38.02 3.73
C THR A 49 -5.20 37.40 5.08
N ASP A 50 -4.57 36.28 5.43
CA ASP A 50 -4.34 35.92 6.82
C ASP A 50 -2.85 35.61 7.00
N THR A 51 -2.16 36.62 7.52
CA THR A 51 -0.83 36.54 8.09
C THR A 51 -0.85 35.62 9.31
N SER A 52 -0.20 34.45 9.26
CA SER A 52 0.29 33.79 10.48
C SER A 52 1.28 32.64 10.20
N SER A 53 2.47 32.74 10.78
CA SER A 53 3.35 31.61 11.17
C SER A 53 4.09 30.82 10.07
N GLY A 54 5.03 31.48 9.38
CA GLY A 54 5.89 30.89 8.35
C GLY A 54 6.94 29.86 8.81
N ALA A 55 6.88 29.35 10.04
CA ALA A 55 7.68 28.21 10.49
C ALA A 55 6.85 26.92 10.67
N SER A 56 5.51 27.03 10.70
CA SER A 56 4.60 25.89 10.92
C SER A 56 3.99 25.31 9.64
N SER A 57 4.21 25.93 8.48
CA SER A 57 3.58 25.48 7.21
C SER A 57 4.30 24.28 6.56
N SER A 58 5.60 24.10 6.80
CA SER A 58 6.38 23.05 6.13
C SER A 58 6.12 21.66 6.72
N ILE A 59 5.97 21.53 8.04
CA ILE A 59 5.77 20.22 8.68
C ILE A 59 4.33 19.71 8.46
N GLU A 60 3.34 20.60 8.48
CA GLU A 60 1.95 20.33 8.08
C GLU A 60 1.87 19.84 6.63
N ALA A 61 2.52 20.53 5.70
CA ALA A 61 2.53 20.14 4.29
C ALA A 61 3.22 18.79 4.06
N VAL A 62 4.30 18.51 4.79
CA VAL A 62 4.97 17.19 4.76
C VAL A 62 4.05 16.10 5.28
N LYS A 63 3.31 16.36 6.37
CA LYS A 63 2.32 15.40 6.90
C LYS A 63 1.26 15.07 5.86
N GLU A 64 0.68 16.08 5.21
CA GLU A 64 -0.36 15.89 4.19
C GLU A 64 0.15 15.08 3.00
N MET A 65 1.37 15.35 2.52
CA MET A 65 2.00 14.54 1.47
C MET A 65 2.19 13.08 1.87
N LEU A 66 2.60 12.82 3.12
CA LEU A 66 2.76 11.47 3.65
C LEU A 66 1.41 10.75 3.79
N GLU A 67 0.36 11.44 4.23
CA GLU A 67 -1.01 10.90 4.32
C GLU A 67 -1.55 10.52 2.92
N GLN A 68 -1.33 11.38 1.91
CA GLN A 68 -1.69 11.07 0.52
C GLN A 68 -0.90 9.86 -0.03
N ARG A 69 0.40 9.79 0.26
CA ARG A 69 1.25 8.64 -0.12
C ARG A 69 0.77 7.36 0.56
N LEU A 70 0.39 7.42 1.83
CA LEU A 70 -0.16 6.29 2.58
C LEU A 70 -1.44 5.77 1.94
N GLU A 71 -2.38 6.66 1.58
CA GLU A 71 -3.61 6.28 0.91
C GLU A 71 -3.33 5.59 -0.44
N GLN A 72 -2.39 6.12 -1.22
CA GLN A 72 -1.98 5.54 -2.50
C GLN A 72 -1.39 4.13 -2.32
N LEU A 73 -0.52 3.96 -1.33
CA LEU A 73 0.11 2.67 -1.02
C LEU A 73 -0.94 1.64 -0.58
N GLN A 74 -1.90 2.04 0.26
CA GLN A 74 -3.00 1.17 0.69
C GLN A 74 -3.86 0.69 -0.49
N LYS A 75 -4.20 1.58 -1.43
CA LYS A 75 -4.93 1.22 -2.67
C LYS A 75 -4.12 0.24 -3.54
N GLN A 76 -2.82 0.44 -3.66
CA GLN A 76 -1.95 -0.48 -4.39
C GLN A 76 -1.89 -1.85 -3.73
N LEU A 77 -1.79 -1.90 -2.39
CA LEU A 77 -1.79 -3.14 -1.65
C LEU A 77 -3.12 -3.89 -1.83
N GLU A 78 -4.26 -3.20 -1.75
CA GLU A 78 -5.57 -3.79 -1.99
C GLU A 78 -5.68 -4.39 -3.40
N ALA A 79 -5.18 -3.69 -4.42
CA ALA A 79 -5.16 -4.19 -5.79
C ALA A 79 -4.29 -5.46 -5.94
N VAL A 80 -3.11 -5.48 -5.31
CA VAL A 80 -2.23 -6.66 -5.30
C VAL A 80 -2.89 -7.82 -4.56
N GLN A 81 -3.53 -7.59 -3.41
CA GLN A 81 -4.26 -8.61 -2.67
C GLN A 81 -5.41 -9.22 -3.49
N LYS A 82 -6.15 -8.40 -4.24
CA LYS A 82 -7.17 -8.88 -5.17
C LYS A 82 -6.59 -9.77 -6.27
N GLN A 83 -5.40 -9.43 -6.78
CA GLN A 83 -4.71 -10.28 -7.78
C GLN A 83 -4.22 -11.58 -7.15
N ILE A 84 -3.62 -11.55 -5.96
CA ILE A 84 -3.23 -12.74 -5.19
C ILE A 84 -4.42 -13.70 -5.03
N ALA A 85 -5.59 -13.17 -4.64
CA ALA A 85 -6.80 -13.97 -4.44
C ALA A 85 -7.28 -14.66 -5.73
N GLN A 86 -6.98 -14.11 -6.92
CA GLN A 86 -7.30 -14.73 -8.21
C GLN A 86 -6.40 -15.94 -8.51
N TYR A 87 -5.12 -15.87 -8.13
CA TYR A 87 -4.14 -16.91 -8.44
C TYR A 87 -3.92 -17.93 -7.32
N GLN A 88 -4.40 -17.67 -6.09
CA GLN A 88 -4.09 -18.49 -4.91
C GLN A 88 -4.50 -19.97 -5.01
N ASN A 89 -5.53 -20.29 -5.80
CA ASN A 89 -6.03 -21.65 -6.00
C ASN A 89 -5.59 -22.26 -7.33
N ASP A 90 -4.80 -21.53 -8.13
CA ASP A 90 -4.34 -22.00 -9.43
C ASP A 90 -3.04 -22.77 -9.28
N THR A 91 -3.04 -24.05 -9.65
CA THR A 91 -1.87 -24.94 -9.56
C THR A 91 -0.93 -24.83 -10.76
N ASN A 92 -1.25 -23.99 -11.75
CA ASN A 92 -0.40 -23.76 -12.91
C ASN A 92 0.92 -23.08 -12.48
N GLU A 93 2.05 -23.55 -13.01
CA GLU A 93 3.38 -23.01 -12.70
C GLU A 93 3.50 -21.51 -12.99
N TYR A 94 2.89 -21.03 -14.09
CA TYR A 94 2.82 -19.62 -14.43
C TYR A 94 2.05 -18.82 -13.38
N ALA A 95 0.91 -19.33 -12.92
CA ALA A 95 0.11 -18.70 -11.87
C ALA A 95 0.86 -18.67 -10.52
N GLN A 96 1.60 -19.74 -10.21
CA GLN A 96 2.45 -19.81 -9.01
C GLN A 96 3.62 -18.81 -9.07
N ASN A 97 4.23 -18.61 -10.25
CA ASN A 97 5.25 -17.58 -10.41
C ASN A 97 4.67 -16.17 -10.22
N ILE A 98 3.51 -15.88 -10.83
CA ILE A 98 2.79 -14.62 -10.59
C ILE A 98 2.48 -14.44 -9.11
N LEU A 99 1.96 -15.47 -8.45
CA LEU A 99 1.61 -15.42 -7.04
C LEU A 99 2.83 -15.07 -6.17
N LYS A 100 4.00 -15.61 -6.49
CA LYS A 100 5.27 -15.31 -5.82
C LYS A 100 5.66 -13.84 -6.01
N GLU A 101 5.62 -13.33 -7.23
CA GLU A 101 5.93 -11.92 -7.54
C GLU A 101 4.95 -10.96 -6.85
N LEU A 102 3.66 -11.26 -6.88
CA LEU A 102 2.64 -10.48 -6.20
C LEU A 102 2.81 -10.50 -4.68
N SER A 103 3.19 -11.64 -4.11
CA SER A 103 3.45 -11.77 -2.67
C SER A 103 4.68 -10.96 -2.23
N GLN A 104 5.73 -10.94 -3.06
CA GLN A 104 6.90 -10.09 -2.84
C GLN A 104 6.50 -8.61 -2.90
N LYS A 105 5.74 -8.22 -3.92
CA LYS A 105 5.23 -6.86 -4.07
C LYS A 105 4.35 -6.43 -2.88
N ALA A 106 3.46 -7.30 -2.42
CA ALA A 106 2.63 -7.05 -1.23
C ALA A 106 3.50 -6.81 0.01
N SER A 107 4.56 -7.62 0.19
CA SER A 107 5.49 -7.47 1.31
C SER A 107 6.23 -6.13 1.27
N SER A 108 6.71 -5.72 0.10
CA SER A 108 7.34 -4.39 -0.08
C SER A 108 6.38 -3.25 0.23
N LEU A 109 5.15 -3.32 -0.30
CA LEU A 109 4.12 -2.31 -0.03
C LEU A 109 3.78 -2.20 1.46
N ILE A 110 3.73 -3.33 2.18
CA ILE A 110 3.51 -3.35 3.64
C ILE A 110 4.66 -2.65 4.37
N SER A 111 5.92 -2.88 3.96
CA SER A 111 7.08 -2.18 4.53
C SER A 111 6.99 -0.67 4.31
N GLU A 112 6.72 -0.24 3.08
CA GLU A 112 6.57 1.18 2.75
C GLU A 112 5.43 1.83 3.55
N ILE A 113 4.29 1.15 3.71
CA ILE A 113 3.17 1.62 4.53
C ILE A 113 3.61 1.81 5.99
N ALA A 114 4.36 0.86 6.54
CA ALA A 114 4.83 0.93 7.92
C ALA A 114 5.80 2.12 8.13
N GLU A 115 6.73 2.33 7.19
CA GLU A 115 7.69 3.44 7.22
C GLU A 115 7.00 4.81 7.13
N VAL A 116 6.05 4.96 6.20
CA VAL A 116 5.27 6.20 6.05
C VAL A 116 4.42 6.46 7.29
N SER A 117 3.75 5.42 7.82
CA SER A 117 2.93 5.54 9.04
C SER A 117 3.78 5.94 10.25
N ALA A 118 4.99 5.38 10.39
CA ALA A 118 5.93 5.74 11.45
C ALA A 118 6.38 7.21 11.32
N SER A 119 6.66 7.66 10.09
CA SER A 119 7.05 9.05 9.81
C SER A 119 5.94 10.04 10.20
N ILE A 120 4.68 9.71 9.88
CA ILE A 120 3.52 10.52 10.29
C ILE A 120 3.41 10.57 11.82
N ALA A 121 3.51 9.41 12.50
CA ALA A 121 3.42 9.33 13.95
C ALA A 121 4.54 10.11 14.66
N GLU A 122 5.74 10.14 14.09
CA GLU A 122 6.86 10.93 14.60
C GLU A 122 6.59 12.44 14.47
N ILE A 123 6.07 12.89 13.33
CA ILE A 123 5.64 14.28 13.14
C ILE A 123 4.58 14.67 14.18
N GLU A 124 3.60 13.80 14.45
CA GLU A 124 2.55 14.04 15.44
C GLU A 124 3.08 14.07 16.87
N LYS A 125 4.08 13.24 17.20
CA LYS A 125 4.73 13.23 18.50
C LYS A 125 5.54 14.51 18.74
N ASN A 126 6.24 15.00 17.73
CA ASN A 126 7.09 16.19 17.81
C ASN A 126 6.30 17.51 17.84
N LYS A 127 4.97 17.47 17.66
CA LYS A 127 4.06 18.62 17.84
C LYS A 127 3.54 18.80 19.27
N LYS A 128 3.74 17.83 20.17
CA LYS A 128 3.34 17.90 21.58
C LYS A 128 4.45 18.50 22.43
#